data_AF-A0AAE2CEU3-F1
#
_entry.id   AF-A0AAE2CEU3-F1
#
_cell.length_a   1.000
_cell.length_b   1.000
_cell.length_c   1.000
_cell.angle_alpha   90.00
_cell.angle_beta   90.00
_cell.angle_gamma   90.00
#
_symmetry.space_group_name_H-M   'P 1'
#
loop_
_entity.id
_entity.type
_entity.pdbx_description
1 polymer ?
#
loop_
_entity_poly.entity_id
_entity_poly.type
_entity_poly.pdbx_seq_one_letter_code
_entity_poly.pdbx_strand_id
1 'polypeptide(L)'
;MMTLSTKLMLVIIAENKFAWLSDAEFGRQTLAGVNPCSIKLVTEWPLKSKLDPKVYGPAESAITKELVEEEIGGFMTVEQAMKEKKLFVLDYHDLLMPYVNKVRELEGTTLYGSRTLFFLMPNSMLRPLAIELTRPPVDGKPQWRQVIKQSWGATGLWLWMLAKAHVLAHDTTCHELVSHWLRTHCCTEPYIIATNRQLSAMHPIYRLLHPHLRYTMAMNALGREVLINANGLVEIAFTPGKYSIELSSFAYDELWQFDLQALPADLISRGMAVEDPTAPHGLKLTIEDYPYANDGLLIWDCIKEWVTDYVTYYYPEASLVQADNELQAWWTEIRTVGHGDKKDEPWWPELKTPEDLIGILTIIIWVASGLHAAVNFGQFDFGGYFPNRPTSARTRMPTEDPNDEEKNRFLEKPEEFLLECFPSQLQAVSFTAVQDILSNHSPDEEYIGEQIQPYWEEDKVITGAFERFSGRLKQIEGIIDARNVDSKLMNRVGAGVVPYELLKPFSEPGVTGMGIPNSISI
;
A
#
# COMPACT_ATOMS: atom_id res chain seq x y z
N MET A 1 -30.96 6.78 -11.92
CA MET A 1 -30.37 6.06 -13.07
C MET A 1 -28.94 6.55 -13.21
N MET A 2 -27.98 5.82 -12.64
CA MET A 2 -26.56 6.09 -12.86
C MET A 2 -26.26 5.79 -14.33
N THR A 3 -25.88 6.82 -15.07
CA THR A 3 -25.21 6.66 -16.36
C THR A 3 -23.85 6.02 -16.10
N LEU A 4 -23.74 4.71 -16.31
CA LEU A 4 -22.46 4.03 -16.46
C LEU A 4 -21.69 4.75 -17.58
N SER A 5 -20.59 5.38 -17.21
CA SER A 5 -19.69 6.06 -18.15
C SER A 5 -19.27 5.09 -19.26
N THR A 6 -19.42 5.51 -20.50
CA THR A 6 -19.09 4.78 -21.73
C THR A 6 -17.58 4.58 -21.96
N LYS A 7 -16.76 4.69 -20.91
CA LYS A 7 -15.31 4.47 -20.92
C LYS A 7 -14.87 3.38 -19.93
N LEU A 8 -15.68 2.34 -19.73
CA LEU A 8 -15.36 1.18 -18.89
C LEU A 8 -14.34 0.22 -19.58
N MET A 9 -13.25 0.75 -20.12
CA MET A 9 -12.13 -0.09 -20.58
C MET A 9 -11.11 -0.15 -19.44
N LEU A 10 -11.06 -1.30 -18.77
CA LEU A 10 -10.14 -1.56 -17.67
C LEU A 10 -8.69 -1.34 -18.13
N VAL A 11 -8.02 -0.35 -17.54
CA VAL A 11 -6.71 0.16 -17.99
C VAL A 11 -5.67 -0.97 -18.09
N ILE A 12 -5.66 -1.90 -17.12
CA ILE A 12 -4.72 -3.01 -17.09
C ILE A 12 -4.86 -4.03 -18.24
N ILE A 13 -6.03 -4.14 -18.89
CA ILE A 13 -6.28 -5.05 -20.02
C ILE A 13 -6.60 -4.31 -21.33
N ALA A 14 -6.58 -2.98 -21.31
CA ALA A 14 -6.90 -2.12 -22.44
C ALA A 14 -6.01 -2.40 -23.65
N GLU A 15 -4.70 -2.35 -23.43
CA GLU A 15 -3.67 -2.51 -24.47
C GLU A 15 -3.16 -3.96 -24.57
N ASN A 16 -3.17 -4.71 -23.45
CA ASN A 16 -2.74 -6.10 -23.41
C ASN A 16 -3.62 -6.95 -22.49
N LYS A 17 -4.53 -7.73 -23.10
CA LYS A 17 -5.49 -8.61 -22.39
C LYS A 17 -4.84 -9.71 -21.54
N PHE A 18 -3.55 -9.98 -21.74
CA PHE A 18 -2.78 -11.01 -21.04
C PHE A 18 -1.76 -10.41 -20.05
N ALA A 19 -1.74 -9.09 -19.86
CA ALA A 19 -0.77 -8.44 -18.96
C ALA A 19 -0.80 -9.03 -17.54
N TRP A 20 -2.00 -9.28 -17.00
CA TRP A 20 -2.20 -9.85 -15.66
C TRP A 20 -1.57 -11.25 -15.46
N LEU A 21 -1.36 -12.02 -16.54
CA LEU A 21 -0.68 -13.32 -16.47
C LEU A 21 0.84 -13.18 -16.39
N SER A 22 1.39 -12.04 -16.80
CA SER A 22 2.83 -11.80 -16.91
C SER A 22 3.49 -11.76 -15.53
N ASP A 23 4.62 -12.44 -15.41
CA ASP A 23 5.48 -12.34 -14.23
C ASP A 23 6.13 -10.97 -14.10
N ALA A 24 6.37 -10.30 -15.24
CA ALA A 24 6.88 -8.93 -15.24
C ALA A 24 5.86 -7.95 -14.65
N GLU A 25 4.57 -8.11 -14.99
CA GLU A 25 3.52 -7.25 -14.46
C GLU A 25 3.24 -7.54 -12.98
N PHE A 26 3.28 -8.82 -12.58
CA PHE A 26 3.20 -9.24 -11.18
C PHE A 26 4.31 -8.59 -10.33
N GLY A 27 5.56 -8.57 -10.82
CA GLY A 27 6.66 -7.88 -10.15
C GLY A 27 6.57 -6.36 -10.22
N ARG A 28 6.12 -5.79 -11.35
CA ARG A 28 6.01 -4.33 -11.53
C ARG A 28 4.96 -3.73 -10.59
N GLN A 29 3.82 -4.39 -10.38
CA GLN A 29 2.75 -3.88 -9.53
C GLN A 29 3.16 -3.75 -8.04
N THR A 30 4.22 -4.43 -7.59
CA THR A 30 4.75 -4.19 -6.23
C THR A 30 5.49 -2.86 -6.10
N LEU A 31 5.81 -2.20 -7.22
CA LEU A 31 6.47 -0.88 -7.28
C LEU A 31 5.57 0.24 -7.82
N ALA A 32 4.60 -0.12 -8.67
CA ALA A 32 3.82 0.81 -9.48
C ALA A 32 2.35 0.37 -9.65
N GLY A 33 1.85 -0.51 -8.78
CA GLY A 33 0.44 -0.90 -8.72
C GLY A 33 -0.29 -0.17 -7.58
N VAL A 34 -1.45 -0.71 -7.17
CA VAL A 34 -2.30 -0.15 -6.12
C VAL A 34 -1.75 -0.32 -4.69
N ASN A 35 -0.82 -1.26 -4.48
CA ASN A 35 -0.15 -1.47 -3.18
C ASN A 35 1.38 -1.39 -3.31
N PRO A 36 1.93 -0.23 -3.70
CA PRO A 36 3.34 -0.13 -4.04
C PRO A 36 4.24 0.03 -2.81
N CYS A 37 3.71 -0.06 -1.58
CA CYS A 37 4.42 0.27 -0.35
C CYS A 37 4.75 -0.93 0.56
N SER A 38 4.53 -2.16 0.09
CA SER A 38 4.67 -3.38 0.92
C SER A 38 5.99 -4.15 0.72
N ILE A 39 6.65 -4.01 -0.44
CA ILE A 39 7.88 -4.73 -0.74
C ILE A 39 9.07 -4.27 0.14
N LYS A 40 9.93 -5.22 0.52
CA LYS A 40 11.10 -4.97 1.39
C LYS A 40 12.37 -5.58 0.80
N LEU A 41 13.51 -5.00 1.14
CA LEU A 41 14.82 -5.59 0.86
C LEU A 41 15.05 -6.83 1.75
N VAL A 42 15.64 -7.88 1.18
CA VAL A 42 16.09 -9.04 1.96
C VAL A 42 17.40 -8.70 2.66
N THR A 43 17.36 -8.59 3.99
CA THR A 43 18.52 -8.24 4.83
C THR A 43 19.10 -9.41 5.61
N GLU A 44 18.39 -10.55 5.68
CA GLU A 44 18.82 -11.77 6.35
C GLU A 44 18.54 -13.02 5.51
N TRP A 45 19.37 -14.06 5.70
CA TRP A 45 19.23 -15.34 5.02
C TRP A 45 19.64 -16.51 5.94
N PRO A 46 18.91 -17.64 5.97
CA PRO A 46 17.61 -17.86 5.32
C PRO A 46 16.53 -16.94 5.89
N LEU A 47 15.42 -16.74 5.16
CA LEU A 47 14.26 -16.00 5.67
C LEU A 47 13.66 -16.73 6.89
N LYS A 48 13.30 -16.00 7.95
CA LYS A 48 12.76 -16.57 9.18
C LYS A 48 11.48 -15.88 9.63
N SER A 49 10.54 -16.68 10.15
CA SER A 49 9.39 -16.20 10.90
C SER A 49 9.80 -15.85 12.33
N LYS A 50 9.19 -14.81 12.89
CA LYS A 50 9.29 -14.42 14.31
C LYS A 50 8.25 -15.10 15.19
N LEU A 51 7.29 -15.81 14.59
CA LEU A 51 6.21 -16.46 15.31
C LEU A 51 6.69 -17.69 16.10
N ASP A 52 5.97 -18.05 17.18
CA ASP A 52 6.33 -19.19 18.02
C ASP A 52 6.32 -20.51 17.22
N PRO A 53 7.47 -21.18 17.05
CA PRO A 53 7.55 -22.40 16.27
C PRO A 53 6.74 -23.57 16.83
N LYS A 54 6.40 -23.53 18.13
CA LYS A 54 5.54 -24.54 18.77
C LYS A 54 4.09 -24.44 18.31
N VAL A 55 3.65 -23.24 17.93
CA VAL A 55 2.28 -22.98 17.47
C VAL A 55 2.21 -23.10 15.95
N TYR A 56 3.17 -22.49 15.24
CA TYR A 56 3.06 -22.29 13.79
C TYR A 56 3.92 -23.24 12.96
N GLY A 57 4.80 -24.04 13.58
CA GLY A 57 5.75 -24.93 12.91
C GLY A 57 7.13 -24.28 12.73
N PRO A 58 8.08 -24.94 12.02
CA PRO A 58 9.43 -24.43 11.83
C PRO A 58 9.48 -22.98 11.31
N ALA A 59 10.34 -22.16 11.90
CA ALA A 59 10.45 -20.73 11.57
C ALA A 59 11.19 -20.45 10.25
N GLU A 60 12.13 -21.31 9.86
CA GLU A 60 12.93 -21.10 8.65
C GLU A 60 12.11 -21.35 7.39
N SER A 61 12.12 -20.42 6.45
CA SER A 61 11.49 -20.55 5.13
C SER A 61 12.01 -21.79 4.39
N ALA A 62 11.14 -22.40 3.60
CA ALA A 62 11.50 -23.48 2.68
C ALA A 62 12.19 -22.97 1.41
N ILE A 63 12.26 -21.65 1.17
CA ILE A 63 13.00 -21.09 0.03
C ILE A 63 14.50 -21.24 0.32
N THR A 64 15.15 -22.16 -0.40
CA THR A 64 16.56 -22.47 -0.18
C THR A 64 17.49 -21.62 -1.05
N LYS A 65 18.75 -21.54 -0.64
CA LYS A 65 19.79 -20.84 -1.40
C LYS A 65 19.95 -21.43 -2.79
N GLU A 66 19.97 -22.76 -2.88
CA GLU A 66 20.18 -23.50 -4.12
C GLU A 66 19.08 -23.21 -5.13
N LEU A 67 17.81 -23.14 -4.67
CA LEU A 67 16.67 -22.79 -5.52
C LEU A 67 16.82 -21.36 -6.06
N VAL A 68 17.21 -20.41 -5.21
CA VAL A 68 17.36 -19.01 -5.62
C VAL A 68 18.49 -18.85 -6.63
N GLU A 69 19.63 -19.52 -6.43
CA GLU A 69 20.76 -19.45 -7.37
C GLU A 69 20.44 -20.12 -8.71
N GLU A 70 19.64 -21.21 -8.70
CA GLU A 70 19.10 -21.84 -9.90
C GLU A 70 18.21 -20.86 -10.69
N GLU A 71 17.27 -20.18 -10.02
CA GLU A 71 16.33 -19.26 -10.67
C GLU A 71 16.97 -17.94 -11.14
N ILE A 72 17.95 -17.43 -10.39
CA ILE A 72 18.78 -16.30 -10.81
C ILE A 72 19.65 -16.69 -12.00
N GLY A 73 19.88 -17.98 -12.26
CA GLY A 73 20.48 -18.47 -13.51
C GLY A 73 21.96 -18.12 -13.66
N GLY A 74 22.69 -18.07 -12.54
CA GLY A 74 24.14 -17.84 -12.54
C GLY A 74 24.57 -16.37 -12.70
N PHE A 75 23.65 -15.40 -12.65
CA PHE A 75 24.03 -13.98 -12.61
C PHE A 75 24.92 -13.65 -11.41
N MET A 76 24.58 -14.18 -10.23
CA MET A 76 25.32 -14.00 -8.97
C MET A 76 24.84 -14.99 -7.91
N THR A 77 25.62 -15.16 -6.84
CA THR A 77 25.21 -15.95 -5.65
C THR A 77 24.19 -15.18 -4.81
N VAL A 78 23.49 -15.88 -3.89
CA VAL A 78 22.60 -15.21 -2.92
C VAL A 78 23.34 -14.17 -2.09
N GLU A 79 24.56 -14.47 -1.63
CA GLU A 79 25.36 -13.51 -0.85
C GLU A 79 25.73 -12.26 -1.64
N GLN A 80 26.08 -12.43 -2.92
CA GLN A 80 26.35 -11.30 -3.81
C GLN A 80 25.09 -10.48 -4.03
N ALA A 81 23.96 -11.12 -4.29
CA ALA A 81 22.68 -10.46 -4.48
C ALA A 81 22.24 -9.68 -3.24
N MET A 82 22.41 -10.24 -2.04
CA MET A 82 22.14 -9.50 -0.79
C MET A 82 23.09 -8.32 -0.61
N LYS A 83 24.39 -8.53 -0.82
CA LYS A 83 25.40 -7.47 -0.70
C LYS A 83 25.16 -6.32 -1.67
N GLU A 84 24.72 -6.62 -2.88
CA GLU A 84 24.39 -5.65 -3.93
C GLU A 84 22.94 -5.16 -3.88
N LYS A 85 22.19 -5.56 -2.83
CA LYS A 85 20.79 -5.18 -2.60
C LYS A 85 19.85 -5.51 -3.77
N LYS A 86 19.99 -6.72 -4.31
CA LYS A 86 19.24 -7.24 -5.46
C LYS A 86 18.14 -8.24 -5.11
N LEU A 87 17.99 -8.64 -3.85
CA LEU A 87 16.92 -9.54 -3.40
C LEU A 87 15.87 -8.79 -2.60
N PHE A 88 14.62 -8.98 -2.97
CA PHE A 88 13.46 -8.33 -2.34
C PHE A 88 12.39 -9.36 -2.00
N VAL A 89 11.57 -9.06 -1.01
CA VAL A 89 10.51 -9.94 -0.54
C VAL A 89 9.23 -9.16 -0.30
N LEU A 90 8.12 -9.75 -0.75
CA LEU A 90 6.78 -9.44 -0.25
C LEU A 90 6.45 -10.49 0.80
N ASP A 91 6.59 -10.13 2.09
CA ASP A 91 6.44 -11.05 3.21
C ASP A 91 5.15 -10.76 4.00
N TYR A 92 4.14 -11.60 3.77
CA TYR A 92 2.88 -11.60 4.50
C TYR A 92 2.75 -12.80 5.44
N HIS A 93 3.81 -13.58 5.61
CA HIS A 93 3.75 -14.81 6.40
C HIS A 93 3.38 -14.51 7.84
N ASP A 94 4.14 -13.67 8.53
CA ASP A 94 3.94 -13.45 9.97
C ASP A 94 2.64 -12.70 10.28
N LEU A 95 2.19 -11.83 9.36
CA LEU A 95 0.93 -11.11 9.50
C LEU A 95 -0.30 -12.04 9.33
N LEU A 96 -0.26 -12.96 8.36
CA LEU A 96 -1.42 -13.78 8.00
C LEU A 96 -1.49 -15.11 8.75
N MET A 97 -0.36 -15.69 9.12
CA MET A 97 -0.30 -17.01 9.80
C MET A 97 -1.20 -17.14 11.04
N PRO A 98 -1.33 -16.12 11.92
CA PRO A 98 -2.26 -16.16 13.05
C PRO A 98 -3.74 -16.36 12.67
N TYR A 99 -4.12 -16.00 11.45
CA TYR A 99 -5.49 -16.06 10.95
C TYR A 99 -5.75 -17.28 10.07
N VAL A 100 -4.72 -17.98 9.58
CA VAL A 100 -4.87 -19.06 8.59
C VAL A 100 -5.88 -20.13 9.01
N ASN A 101 -5.73 -20.70 10.21
CA ASN A 101 -6.62 -21.77 10.66
C ASN A 101 -8.06 -21.27 10.85
N LYS A 102 -8.24 -20.12 11.51
CA LYS A 102 -9.57 -19.51 11.74
C LYS A 102 -10.31 -19.21 10.43
N VAL A 103 -9.61 -18.65 9.45
CA VAL A 103 -10.20 -18.30 8.14
C VAL A 103 -10.58 -19.55 7.37
N ARG A 104 -9.80 -20.64 7.46
CA ARG A 104 -10.08 -21.92 6.79
C ARG A 104 -11.26 -22.69 7.38
N GLU A 105 -11.76 -22.29 8.54
CA GLU A 105 -13.04 -22.79 9.07
C GLU A 105 -14.25 -22.16 8.35
N LEU A 106 -14.05 -21.05 7.64
CA LEU A 106 -15.10 -20.41 6.84
C LEU A 106 -15.27 -21.12 5.50
N GLU A 107 -16.52 -21.28 5.07
CA GLU A 107 -16.81 -21.88 3.77
C GLU A 107 -16.41 -20.95 2.61
N GLY A 108 -15.94 -21.54 1.51
CA GLY A 108 -15.71 -20.81 0.26
C GLY A 108 -14.55 -19.81 0.29
N THR A 109 -13.62 -19.95 1.23
CA THR A 109 -12.39 -19.14 1.32
C THR A 109 -11.22 -20.01 1.80
N THR A 110 -9.99 -19.55 1.56
CA THR A 110 -8.78 -20.12 2.16
C THR A 110 -7.72 -19.06 2.33
N LEU A 111 -6.81 -19.27 3.28
CA LEU A 111 -5.68 -18.37 3.53
C LEU A 111 -4.39 -19.18 3.67
N TYR A 112 -3.26 -18.57 3.33
CA TYR A 112 -1.93 -19.05 3.67
C TYR A 112 -1.10 -17.90 4.25
N GLY A 113 -0.10 -18.23 5.07
CA GLY A 113 1.06 -17.36 5.21
C GLY A 113 1.86 -17.40 3.91
N SER A 114 2.22 -16.24 3.35
CA SER A 114 2.94 -16.21 2.06
C SER A 114 4.18 -15.34 2.05
N ARG A 115 5.21 -15.81 1.33
CA ARG A 115 6.39 -15.04 0.96
C ARG A 115 6.60 -15.10 -0.55
N THR A 116 6.86 -13.97 -1.16
CA THR A 116 7.24 -13.91 -2.58
C THR A 116 8.60 -13.25 -2.70
N LEU A 117 9.55 -13.99 -3.27
CA LEU A 117 10.92 -13.52 -3.47
C LEU A 117 11.08 -12.96 -4.89
N PHE A 118 11.76 -11.81 -5.00
CA PHE A 118 12.06 -11.14 -6.25
C PHE A 118 13.55 -10.86 -6.38
N PHE A 119 14.03 -10.84 -7.61
CA PHE A 119 15.37 -10.41 -7.98
C PHE A 119 15.30 -9.15 -8.85
N LEU A 120 16.12 -8.15 -8.51
CA LEU A 120 16.25 -6.92 -9.27
C LEU A 120 17.20 -7.11 -10.45
N MET A 121 16.62 -7.11 -11.64
CA MET A 121 17.34 -7.25 -12.89
C MET A 121 18.15 -5.98 -13.21
N PRO A 122 19.18 -6.06 -14.08
CA PRO A 122 19.98 -4.89 -14.47
C PRO A 122 19.19 -3.74 -15.12
N ASN A 123 17.99 -4.02 -15.65
CA ASN A 123 17.08 -3.04 -16.22
C ASN A 123 16.07 -2.48 -15.20
N SER A 124 16.34 -2.62 -13.90
CA SER A 124 15.50 -2.16 -12.78
C SER A 124 14.13 -2.82 -12.65
N MET A 125 13.84 -3.88 -13.43
CA MET A 125 12.63 -4.66 -13.28
C MET A 125 12.79 -5.73 -12.20
N LEU A 126 11.71 -6.02 -11.47
CA LEU A 126 11.66 -7.12 -10.53
C LEU A 126 11.22 -8.41 -11.22
N ARG A 127 12.06 -9.43 -11.16
CA ARG A 127 11.72 -10.79 -11.59
C ARG A 127 11.27 -11.60 -10.37
N PRO A 128 10.03 -12.10 -10.31
CA PRO A 128 9.63 -13.04 -9.27
C PRO A 128 10.42 -14.35 -9.43
N LEU A 129 10.97 -14.87 -8.34
CA LEU A 129 11.74 -16.11 -8.32
C LEU A 129 10.94 -17.28 -7.75
N ALA A 130 10.28 -17.04 -6.62
CA ALA A 130 9.58 -18.10 -5.88
C ALA A 130 8.47 -17.52 -5.02
N ILE A 131 7.44 -18.34 -4.80
CA ILE A 131 6.35 -18.11 -3.85
C ILE A 131 6.37 -19.26 -2.85
N GLU A 132 6.44 -18.96 -1.56
CA GLU A 132 6.18 -19.91 -0.48
C GLU A 132 4.76 -19.68 0.05
N LEU A 133 3.96 -20.76 0.10
CA LEU A 133 2.65 -20.78 0.76
C LEU A 133 2.72 -21.74 1.95
N THR A 134 2.22 -21.30 3.11
CA THR A 134 2.31 -22.03 4.38
C THR A 134 0.95 -22.10 5.07
N ARG A 135 0.59 -23.30 5.55
CA ARG A 135 -0.50 -23.58 6.48
C ARG A 135 0.10 -24.06 7.82
N PRO A 136 -0.22 -23.43 8.96
CA PRO A 136 0.23 -23.91 10.27
C PRO A 136 -0.37 -25.29 10.61
N PRO A 137 0.16 -26.04 11.58
CA PRO A 137 -0.43 -27.29 12.03
C PRO A 137 -1.94 -27.15 12.33
N VAL A 138 -2.74 -28.14 11.93
CA VAL A 138 -4.21 -28.14 12.13
C VAL A 138 -4.70 -29.58 12.24
N ASP A 139 -5.63 -29.87 13.15
CA ASP A 139 -6.29 -31.17 13.30
C ASP A 139 -5.32 -32.38 13.33
N GLY A 140 -4.19 -32.24 14.02
CA GLY A 140 -3.17 -33.28 14.11
C GLY A 140 -2.30 -33.45 12.86
N LYS A 141 -2.59 -32.73 11.77
CA LYS A 141 -1.71 -32.63 10.60
C LYS A 141 -0.55 -31.67 10.90
N PRO A 142 0.68 -32.00 10.47
CA PRO A 142 1.82 -31.09 10.60
C PRO A 142 1.60 -29.83 9.76
N GLN A 143 2.50 -28.85 9.92
CA GLN A 143 2.58 -27.70 9.03
C GLN A 143 2.71 -28.18 7.58
N TRP A 144 1.92 -27.60 6.69
CA TRP A 144 2.10 -27.76 5.26
C TRP A 144 2.77 -26.51 4.71
N ARG A 145 3.79 -26.67 3.87
CA ARG A 145 4.40 -25.57 3.14
C ARG A 145 4.89 -26.05 1.79
N GLN A 146 4.82 -25.18 0.79
CA GLN A 146 5.35 -25.46 -0.53
C GLN A 146 5.98 -24.21 -1.11
N VAL A 147 7.17 -24.39 -1.71
CA VAL A 147 7.78 -23.39 -2.58
C VAL A 147 7.40 -23.72 -4.02
N ILE A 148 6.78 -22.76 -4.70
CA ILE A 148 6.39 -22.82 -6.10
C ILE A 148 7.26 -21.82 -6.85
N LYS A 149 7.85 -22.26 -7.95
CA LYS A 149 8.66 -21.42 -8.84
C LYS A 149 8.08 -21.46 -10.25
N GLN A 150 8.52 -20.53 -11.10
CA GLN A 150 8.18 -20.56 -12.51
C GLN A 150 8.62 -21.92 -13.10
N SER A 151 7.76 -22.52 -13.93
CA SER A 151 8.03 -23.85 -14.49
C SER A 151 7.86 -23.84 -16.00
N TRP A 152 8.70 -24.62 -16.67
CA TRP A 152 8.56 -24.92 -18.09
C TRP A 152 7.67 -26.15 -18.35
N GLY A 153 7.31 -26.89 -17.29
CA GLY A 153 6.43 -28.04 -17.37
C GLY A 153 4.95 -27.62 -17.30
N ALA A 154 4.09 -28.30 -18.08
CA ALA A 154 2.67 -27.95 -18.21
C ALA A 154 1.96 -27.86 -16.85
N THR A 155 2.12 -28.85 -15.97
CA THR A 155 1.53 -28.83 -14.62
C THR A 155 2.09 -27.71 -13.74
N GLY A 156 3.39 -27.44 -13.83
CA GLY A 156 4.05 -26.42 -13.03
C GLY A 156 3.61 -24.99 -13.38
N LEU A 157 3.30 -24.72 -14.65
CA LEU A 157 2.73 -23.43 -15.07
C LEU A 157 1.43 -23.12 -14.34
N TRP A 158 0.53 -24.11 -14.23
CA TRP A 158 -0.74 -23.95 -13.52
C TRP A 158 -0.56 -23.78 -12.01
N LEU A 159 0.36 -24.53 -11.41
CA LEU A 159 0.70 -24.35 -9.98
C LEU A 159 1.27 -22.94 -9.73
N TRP A 160 2.09 -22.41 -10.62
CA TRP A 160 2.60 -21.04 -10.54
C TRP A 160 1.49 -19.99 -10.65
N MET A 161 0.55 -20.16 -11.60
CA MET A 161 -0.61 -19.26 -11.73
C MET A 161 -1.50 -19.27 -10.49
N LEU A 162 -1.76 -20.46 -9.91
CA LEU A 162 -2.51 -20.59 -8.65
C LEU A 162 -1.77 -19.95 -7.47
N ALA A 163 -0.45 -20.15 -7.36
CA ALA A 163 0.36 -19.53 -6.31
C ALA A 163 0.32 -18.00 -6.40
N LYS A 164 0.41 -17.43 -7.61
CA LYS A 164 0.23 -15.98 -7.84
C LYS A 164 -1.18 -15.52 -7.44
N ALA A 165 -2.23 -16.26 -7.80
CA ALA A 165 -3.60 -15.91 -7.42
C ALA A 165 -3.77 -15.83 -5.89
N HIS A 166 -3.20 -16.78 -5.14
CA HIS A 166 -3.16 -16.73 -3.68
C HIS A 166 -2.42 -15.51 -3.15
N VAL A 167 -1.20 -15.26 -3.61
CA VAL A 167 -0.40 -14.11 -3.16
C VAL A 167 -1.08 -12.79 -3.51
N LEU A 168 -1.70 -12.68 -4.69
CA LEU A 168 -2.45 -11.48 -5.07
C LEU A 168 -3.68 -11.26 -4.18
N ALA A 169 -4.35 -12.34 -3.74
CA ALA A 169 -5.43 -12.24 -2.76
C ALA A 169 -4.94 -11.81 -1.38
N HIS A 170 -3.78 -12.30 -0.95
CA HIS A 170 -3.11 -11.84 0.27
C HIS A 170 -2.71 -10.36 0.16
N ASP A 171 -2.09 -9.97 -0.95
CA ASP A 171 -1.67 -8.59 -1.19
C ASP A 171 -2.86 -7.64 -1.26
N THR A 172 -3.97 -8.05 -1.88
CA THR A 172 -5.22 -7.28 -1.92
C THR A 172 -5.85 -7.16 -0.55
N THR A 173 -5.76 -8.20 0.29
CA THR A 173 -6.18 -8.14 1.70
C THR A 173 -5.33 -7.16 2.51
N CYS A 174 -4.01 -7.23 2.40
CA CYS A 174 -3.10 -6.32 3.09
C CYS A 174 -3.22 -4.88 2.57
N HIS A 175 -3.39 -4.71 1.27
CA HIS A 175 -3.67 -3.41 0.65
C HIS A 175 -4.90 -2.77 1.27
N GLU A 176 -6.05 -3.44 1.20
CA GLU A 176 -7.31 -2.84 1.61
C GLU A 176 -7.37 -2.62 3.12
N LEU A 177 -6.97 -3.61 3.92
CA LEU A 177 -7.13 -3.58 5.37
C LEU A 177 -6.01 -2.84 6.10
N VAL A 178 -4.82 -2.75 5.51
CA VAL A 178 -3.62 -2.21 6.16
C VAL A 178 -3.13 -0.95 5.44
N SER A 179 -2.74 -1.05 4.17
CA SER A 179 -2.18 0.09 3.43
C SER A 179 -3.19 1.21 3.21
N HIS A 180 -4.45 0.85 2.97
CA HIS A 180 -5.56 1.76 2.72
C HIS A 180 -6.31 2.04 4.02
N TRP A 181 -7.22 1.16 4.46
CA TRP A 181 -8.11 1.41 5.60
C TRP A 181 -7.39 1.81 6.90
N LEU A 182 -6.37 1.04 7.32
CA LEU A 182 -5.69 1.32 8.58
C LEU A 182 -4.81 2.57 8.49
N ARG A 183 -3.82 2.54 7.59
CA ARG A 183 -2.75 3.55 7.54
C ARG A 183 -3.23 4.92 7.08
N THR A 184 -4.35 5.01 6.35
CA THR A 184 -4.94 6.29 5.96
C THR A 184 -6.20 6.58 6.78
N HIS A 185 -7.33 5.92 6.50
CA HIS A 185 -8.63 6.25 7.09
C HIS A 185 -8.62 6.24 8.62
N CYS A 186 -8.27 5.09 9.21
CA CYS A 186 -8.33 4.90 10.66
C CYS A 186 -7.35 5.77 11.41
N CYS A 187 -6.09 5.79 10.98
CA CYS A 187 -5.06 6.52 11.70
C CYS A 187 -5.17 8.04 11.53
N THR A 188 -5.89 8.54 10.51
CA THR A 188 -6.10 9.98 10.32
C THR A 188 -7.27 10.53 11.14
N GLU A 189 -8.32 9.74 11.38
CA GLU A 189 -9.52 10.20 12.11
C GLU A 189 -9.24 10.78 13.51
N PRO A 190 -8.33 10.20 14.33
CA PRO A 190 -7.91 10.79 15.60
C PRO A 190 -7.33 12.21 15.48
N TYR A 191 -6.57 12.49 14.42
CA TYR A 191 -6.00 13.83 14.19
C TYR A 191 -7.10 14.85 13.95
N ILE A 192 -8.14 14.47 13.20
CA ILE A 192 -9.28 15.35 12.89
C ILE A 192 -10.05 15.68 14.17
N ILE A 193 -10.33 14.66 14.99
CA ILE A 193 -11.07 14.81 16.25
C ILE A 193 -10.32 15.76 17.19
N ALA A 194 -9.03 15.52 17.43
CA ALA A 194 -8.22 16.36 18.30
C ALA A 194 -8.06 17.78 17.74
N THR A 195 -7.90 17.94 16.42
CA THR A 195 -7.78 19.26 15.77
C THR A 195 -9.02 20.10 16.03
N ASN A 196 -10.21 19.53 15.91
CA ASN A 196 -11.48 20.24 16.17
C ASN A 196 -11.76 20.47 17.67
N ARG A 197 -11.17 19.68 18.56
CA ARG A 197 -11.40 19.78 20.01
C ARG A 197 -10.43 20.73 20.70
N GLN A 198 -9.19 20.80 20.23
CA GLN A 198 -8.09 21.47 20.93
C GLN A 198 -7.61 22.74 20.23
N LEU A 199 -7.77 22.86 18.91
CA LEU A 199 -7.34 24.04 18.16
C LEU A 199 -8.54 24.91 17.79
N SER A 200 -8.47 26.20 18.11
CA SER A 200 -9.45 27.18 17.64
C SER A 200 -9.47 27.24 16.11
N ALA A 201 -10.62 27.56 15.51
CA ALA A 201 -10.71 27.83 14.06
C ALA A 201 -9.82 29.01 13.59
N MET A 202 -9.35 29.85 14.52
CA MET A 202 -8.39 30.91 14.27
C MET A 202 -6.93 30.46 14.42
N HIS A 203 -6.68 29.30 15.02
CA HIS A 203 -5.33 28.79 15.26
C HIS A 203 -4.64 28.50 13.92
N PRO A 204 -3.37 28.92 13.73
CA PRO A 204 -2.68 28.75 12.45
C PRO A 204 -2.56 27.28 12.05
N ILE A 205 -2.32 26.38 13.00
CA ILE A 205 -2.24 24.94 12.70
C ILE A 205 -3.61 24.32 12.36
N TYR A 206 -4.71 24.81 12.95
CA TYR A 206 -6.05 24.41 12.51
C TYR A 206 -6.25 24.81 11.04
N ARG A 207 -5.94 26.07 10.72
CA ARG A 207 -6.06 26.63 9.36
C ARG A 207 -5.19 25.89 8.35
N LEU A 208 -3.98 25.48 8.73
CA LEU A 208 -3.12 24.66 7.88
C LEU A 208 -3.74 23.29 7.59
N LEU A 209 -4.22 22.62 8.62
CA LEU A 209 -4.72 21.25 8.50
C LEU A 209 -6.13 21.17 7.89
N HIS A 210 -6.97 22.18 8.08
CA HIS A 210 -8.41 22.13 7.77
C HIS A 210 -8.76 21.57 6.37
N PRO A 211 -8.10 21.97 5.26
CA PRO A 211 -8.38 21.39 3.94
C PRO A 211 -8.10 19.88 3.88
N HIS A 212 -7.13 19.41 4.67
CA HIS A 212 -6.71 18.01 4.73
C HIS A 212 -7.60 17.12 5.61
N LEU A 213 -8.61 17.70 6.28
CA LEU A 213 -9.58 16.98 7.12
C LEU A 213 -10.93 16.76 6.43
N ARG A 214 -11.08 17.28 5.21
CA ARG A 214 -12.34 17.31 4.46
C ARG A 214 -12.88 15.90 4.23
N TYR A 215 -14.15 15.70 4.57
CA TYR A 215 -14.95 14.47 4.40
C TYR A 215 -14.46 13.18 5.08
N THR A 216 -13.22 13.08 5.56
CA THR A 216 -12.67 11.84 6.12
C THR A 216 -13.53 11.23 7.22
N MET A 217 -14.01 12.02 8.19
CA MET A 217 -14.91 11.48 9.23
C MET A 217 -16.24 10.98 8.67
N ALA A 218 -16.77 11.64 7.63
CA ALA A 218 -18.02 11.23 6.99
C ALA A 218 -17.83 9.93 6.21
N MET A 219 -16.73 9.80 5.45
CA MET A 219 -16.38 8.57 4.74
C MET A 219 -16.10 7.42 5.70
N ASN A 220 -15.35 7.66 6.78
CA ASN A 220 -15.11 6.64 7.79
C ASN A 220 -16.39 6.20 8.50
N ALA A 221 -17.31 7.11 8.77
CA ALA A 221 -18.61 6.77 9.35
C ALA A 221 -19.43 5.88 8.39
N LEU A 222 -19.47 6.22 7.10
CA LEU A 222 -20.11 5.39 6.08
C LEU A 222 -19.41 4.04 5.94
N GLY A 223 -18.08 4.02 5.91
CA GLY A 223 -17.28 2.79 5.88
C GLY A 223 -17.61 1.87 7.06
N ARG A 224 -17.76 2.42 8.26
CA ARG A 224 -18.22 1.67 9.45
C ARG A 224 -19.64 1.13 9.32
N GLU A 225 -20.51 1.79 8.56
CA GLU A 225 -21.92 1.40 8.41
C GLU A 225 -22.15 0.35 7.34
N VAL A 226 -21.44 0.44 6.20
CA VAL A 226 -21.74 -0.39 5.00
C VAL A 226 -20.57 -1.21 4.46
N LEU A 227 -19.32 -0.85 4.79
CA LEU A 227 -18.13 -1.47 4.19
C LEU A 227 -17.52 -2.51 5.13
N ILE A 228 -17.14 -2.08 6.34
CA ILE A 228 -16.37 -2.88 7.31
C ILE A 228 -17.20 -3.40 8.48
N ASN A 229 -18.53 -3.20 8.46
CA ASN A 229 -19.43 -3.77 9.46
C ASN A 229 -19.52 -5.30 9.33
N ALA A 230 -20.06 -5.94 10.36
CA ALA A 230 -20.42 -7.36 10.31
C ALA A 230 -21.36 -7.64 9.12
N ASN A 231 -21.02 -8.63 8.30
CA ASN A 231 -21.65 -8.94 7.01
C ASN A 231 -21.63 -7.78 6.00
N GLY A 232 -20.74 -6.81 6.18
CA GLY A 232 -20.47 -5.75 5.22
C GLY A 232 -19.71 -6.27 4.00
N LEU A 233 -19.47 -5.37 3.04
CA LEU A 233 -18.84 -5.71 1.77
C LEU A 233 -17.45 -6.34 1.93
N VAL A 234 -16.63 -5.84 2.87
CA VAL A 234 -15.29 -6.38 3.13
C VAL A 234 -15.38 -7.82 3.63
N GLU A 235 -16.25 -8.11 4.60
CA GLU A 235 -16.41 -9.47 5.12
C GLU A 235 -16.96 -10.47 4.09
N ILE A 236 -17.75 -9.99 3.13
CA ILE A 236 -18.32 -10.86 2.07
C ILE A 236 -17.32 -11.11 0.94
N ALA A 237 -16.51 -10.11 0.58
CA ALA A 237 -15.70 -10.14 -0.64
C ALA A 237 -14.23 -10.54 -0.42
N PHE A 238 -13.69 -10.43 0.80
CA PHE A 238 -12.27 -10.66 1.08
C PHE A 238 -11.99 -11.98 1.80
N THR A 239 -10.80 -12.52 1.55
CA THR A 239 -10.33 -13.78 2.13
C THR A 239 -10.59 -13.92 3.64
N PRO A 240 -10.28 -12.94 4.52
CA PRO A 240 -10.40 -13.13 5.96
C PRO A 240 -11.84 -13.18 6.47
N GLY A 241 -12.82 -12.77 5.66
CA GLY A 241 -14.22 -12.71 6.06
C GLY A 241 -14.42 -11.90 7.34
N LYS A 242 -15.13 -12.48 8.32
CA LYS A 242 -15.39 -11.88 9.64
C LYS A 242 -14.13 -11.55 10.47
N TYR A 243 -12.95 -12.00 10.06
CA TYR A 243 -11.68 -11.70 10.72
C TYR A 243 -10.95 -10.50 10.12
N SER A 244 -11.53 -9.82 9.12
CA SER A 244 -10.88 -8.73 8.38
C SER A 244 -10.48 -7.56 9.27
N ILE A 245 -11.38 -7.06 10.11
CA ILE A 245 -11.07 -5.91 10.99
C ILE A 245 -10.23 -6.34 12.20
N GLU A 246 -10.34 -7.59 12.65
CA GLU A 246 -9.40 -8.16 13.63
C GLU A 246 -7.96 -8.17 13.09
N LEU A 247 -7.78 -8.56 11.81
CA LEU A 247 -6.46 -8.54 11.14
C LEU A 247 -5.91 -7.11 11.01
N SER A 248 -6.75 -6.14 10.64
CA SER A 248 -6.36 -4.72 10.60
C SER A 248 -5.90 -4.22 11.97
N SER A 249 -6.62 -4.58 13.06
CA SER A 249 -6.21 -4.26 14.42
C SER A 249 -4.89 -4.92 14.83
N PHE A 250 -4.65 -6.17 14.43
CA PHE A 250 -3.35 -6.83 14.66
C PHE A 250 -2.21 -6.16 13.88
N ALA A 251 -2.47 -5.73 12.64
CA ALA A 251 -1.50 -4.95 11.87
C ALA A 251 -1.17 -3.59 12.53
N TYR A 252 -2.15 -2.94 13.16
CA TYR A 252 -1.92 -1.72 13.94
C TYR A 252 -0.98 -1.97 15.12
N ASP A 253 -1.13 -3.11 15.80
CA ASP A 253 -0.27 -3.47 16.91
C ASP A 253 1.16 -3.74 16.45
N GLU A 254 1.32 -4.58 15.43
CA GLU A 254 2.62 -5.10 15.01
C GLU A 254 3.42 -4.15 14.09
N LEU A 255 2.73 -3.34 13.27
CA LEU A 255 3.38 -2.66 12.13
C LEU A 255 3.28 -1.14 12.18
N TRP A 256 2.24 -0.56 12.77
CA TRP A 256 2.01 0.88 12.66
C TRP A 256 2.87 1.68 13.66
N GLN A 257 3.59 2.68 13.12
CA GLN A 257 4.33 3.69 13.88
C GLN A 257 4.18 5.04 13.18
N PHE A 258 3.97 6.12 13.93
CA PHE A 258 3.71 7.45 13.35
C PHE A 258 4.91 7.97 12.53
N ASP A 259 6.12 7.82 13.07
CA ASP A 259 7.36 8.24 12.41
C ASP A 259 7.61 7.49 11.08
N LEU A 260 7.23 6.22 11.01
CA LEU A 260 7.27 5.42 9.79
C LEU A 260 6.13 5.72 8.79
N GLN A 261 5.23 6.67 9.08
CA GLN A 261 4.31 7.19 8.07
C GLN A 261 4.95 8.31 7.23
N ALA A 262 6.13 8.81 7.61
CA ALA A 262 6.94 9.64 6.74
C ALA A 262 7.50 8.80 5.58
N LEU A 263 7.27 9.23 4.33
CA LEU A 263 7.73 8.48 3.15
C LEU A 263 9.25 8.17 3.17
N PRO A 264 10.15 9.13 3.48
CA PRO A 264 11.57 8.84 3.66
C PRO A 264 11.87 7.73 4.67
N ALA A 265 11.23 7.78 5.84
CA ALA A 265 11.45 6.82 6.92
C ALA A 265 10.90 5.43 6.56
N ASP A 266 9.71 5.36 5.94
CA ASP A 266 9.13 4.14 5.40
C ASP A 266 10.08 3.47 4.39
N LEU A 267 10.59 4.23 3.42
CA LEU A 267 11.51 3.72 2.41
C LEU A 267 12.81 3.18 3.02
N ILE A 268 13.40 3.89 3.99
CA ILE A 268 14.61 3.43 4.69
C ILE A 268 14.32 2.16 5.49
N SER A 269 13.23 2.15 6.28
CA SER A 269 12.88 1.02 7.15
C SER A 269 12.65 -0.28 6.38
N ARG A 270 12.10 -0.19 5.16
CA ARG A 270 11.91 -1.32 4.24
C ARG A 270 13.18 -1.69 3.45
N GLY A 271 14.26 -0.92 3.59
CA GLY A 271 15.51 -1.07 2.83
C GLY A 271 15.42 -0.60 1.37
N MET A 272 14.39 0.18 1.03
CA MET A 272 14.14 0.71 -0.31
C MET A 272 14.90 2.01 -0.59
N ALA A 273 15.51 2.60 0.43
CA ALA A 273 16.42 3.73 0.30
C ALA A 273 17.51 3.70 1.38
N VAL A 274 18.55 4.48 1.17
CA VAL A 274 19.52 4.88 2.21
C VAL A 274 19.68 6.39 2.19
N GLU A 275 20.04 6.97 3.33
CA GLU A 275 20.41 8.38 3.41
C GLU A 275 21.63 8.65 2.52
N ASP A 276 21.53 9.72 1.73
CA ASP A 276 22.61 10.25 0.91
C ASP A 276 22.38 11.77 0.77
N PRO A 277 23.07 12.61 1.58
CA PRO A 277 22.91 14.06 1.55
C PRO A 277 23.25 14.71 0.20
N THR A 278 23.90 13.98 -0.71
CA THR A 278 24.24 14.46 -2.06
C THR A 278 23.20 14.07 -3.11
N ALA A 279 22.32 13.13 -2.79
CA ALA A 279 21.24 12.70 -3.67
C ALA A 279 20.03 13.66 -3.56
N PRO A 280 19.19 13.73 -4.61
CA PRO A 280 17.88 14.37 -4.50
C PRO A 280 17.11 13.83 -3.29
N HIS A 281 16.37 14.70 -2.60
CA HIS A 281 15.57 14.34 -1.41
C HIS A 281 16.41 13.85 -0.21
N GLY A 282 17.74 13.92 -0.27
CA GLY A 282 18.62 13.36 0.77
C GLY A 282 18.65 11.83 0.81
N LEU A 283 18.15 11.17 -0.24
CA LEU A 283 17.97 9.71 -0.30
C LEU A 283 18.48 9.13 -1.61
N LYS A 284 19.15 7.99 -1.50
CA LYS A 284 19.45 7.12 -2.63
C LYS A 284 18.54 5.90 -2.59
N LEU A 285 17.66 5.78 -3.58
CA LEU A 285 16.79 4.61 -3.72
C LEU A 285 17.61 3.36 -4.03
N THR A 286 17.19 2.24 -3.44
CA THR A 286 17.76 0.91 -3.71
C THR A 286 17.32 0.38 -5.07
N ILE A 287 16.09 0.72 -5.49
CA ILE A 287 15.58 0.50 -6.84
C ILE A 287 15.47 1.87 -7.51
N GLU A 288 16.30 2.13 -8.51
CA GLU A 288 16.35 3.44 -9.18
C GLU A 288 15.04 3.80 -9.87
N ASP A 289 14.42 2.84 -10.58
CA ASP A 289 13.13 3.02 -11.24
C ASP A 289 11.99 2.46 -10.36
N TYR A 290 11.76 3.08 -9.21
CA TYR A 290 10.62 2.76 -8.33
C TYR A 290 9.58 3.89 -8.42
N PRO A 291 8.51 3.74 -9.22
CA PRO A 291 7.62 4.85 -9.57
C PRO A 291 6.95 5.53 -8.37
N TYR A 292 6.36 4.76 -7.45
CA TYR A 292 5.76 5.29 -6.22
C TYR A 292 6.76 6.10 -5.38
N ALA A 293 7.96 5.58 -5.14
CA ALA A 293 8.97 6.25 -4.33
C ALA A 293 9.49 7.52 -5.01
N ASN A 294 9.80 7.45 -6.31
CA ASN A 294 10.34 8.56 -7.08
C ASN A 294 9.37 9.74 -7.18
N ASP A 295 8.08 9.48 -7.36
CA ASP A 295 7.08 10.55 -7.46
C ASP A 295 6.63 10.99 -6.06
N GLY A 296 6.51 10.05 -5.13
CA GLY A 296 6.15 10.33 -3.75
C GLY A 296 7.14 11.26 -3.07
N LEU A 297 8.45 11.10 -3.32
CA LEU A 297 9.47 11.98 -2.75
C LEU A 297 9.40 13.42 -3.28
N LEU A 298 8.94 13.62 -4.53
CA LEU A 298 8.68 14.95 -5.07
C LEU A 298 7.52 15.63 -4.33
N ILE A 299 6.43 14.90 -4.12
CA ILE A 299 5.24 15.39 -3.41
C ILE A 299 5.57 15.64 -1.93
N TRP A 300 6.28 14.70 -1.28
CA TRP A 300 6.72 14.81 0.11
C TRP A 300 7.57 16.07 0.34
N ASP A 301 8.59 16.30 -0.47
CA ASP A 301 9.45 17.49 -0.33
C ASP A 301 8.66 18.78 -0.55
N CYS A 302 7.72 18.77 -1.51
CA CYS A 302 6.87 19.91 -1.79
C CYS A 302 5.95 20.24 -0.59
N ILE A 303 5.33 19.23 0.03
CA ILE A 303 4.54 19.38 1.26
C ILE A 303 5.44 19.89 2.39
N LYS A 304 6.62 19.28 2.58
CA LYS A 304 7.54 19.65 3.66
C LYS A 304 7.99 21.11 3.52
N GLU A 305 8.30 21.57 2.32
CA GLU A 305 8.67 22.96 2.05
C GLU A 305 7.52 23.92 2.41
N TRP A 306 6.30 23.62 1.96
CA TRP A 306 5.10 24.39 2.31
C TRP A 306 4.87 24.48 3.83
N VAL A 307 4.92 23.33 4.51
CA VAL A 307 4.76 23.26 5.97
C VAL A 307 5.89 24.01 6.68
N THR A 308 7.13 23.92 6.18
CA THR A 308 8.28 24.64 6.76
C THR A 308 8.08 26.15 6.66
N ASP A 309 7.71 26.66 5.49
CA ASP A 309 7.44 28.09 5.29
C ASP A 309 6.30 28.58 6.20
N TYR A 310 5.23 27.79 6.31
CA TYR A 310 4.08 28.13 7.15
C TYR A 310 4.43 28.11 8.65
N VAL A 311 5.05 27.04 9.13
CA VAL A 311 5.38 26.87 10.55
C VAL A 311 6.43 27.89 10.98
N THR A 312 7.47 28.11 10.19
CA THR A 312 8.53 29.08 10.54
C THR A 312 7.99 30.50 10.67
N TYR A 313 6.93 30.85 9.92
CA TYR A 313 6.27 32.14 10.04
C TYR A 313 5.55 32.33 11.39
N TYR A 314 4.82 31.33 11.88
CA TYR A 314 4.07 31.43 13.14
C TYR A 314 4.88 31.00 14.39
N TYR A 315 5.87 30.11 14.22
CA TYR A 315 6.68 29.51 15.27
C TYR A 315 8.18 29.56 14.92
N PRO A 316 8.81 30.74 14.85
CA PRO A 316 10.22 30.88 14.53
C PRO A 316 11.17 30.31 15.60
N GLU A 317 10.67 30.05 16.82
CA GLU A 317 11.48 29.60 17.96
C GLU A 317 10.76 28.53 18.78
N ALA A 318 11.53 27.61 19.38
CA ALA A 318 11.01 26.51 20.21
C ALA A 318 10.16 26.98 21.41
N SER A 319 10.44 28.16 21.95
CA SER A 319 9.70 28.74 23.07
C SER A 319 8.22 28.98 22.72
N LEU A 320 7.91 29.35 21.48
CA LEU A 320 6.54 29.58 21.02
C LEU A 320 5.76 28.29 20.87
N VAL A 321 6.40 27.21 20.38
CA VAL A 321 5.78 25.87 20.30
C VAL A 321 5.46 25.33 21.69
N GLN A 322 6.39 25.49 22.65
CA GLN A 322 6.23 24.99 24.01
C GLN A 322 5.21 25.79 24.84
N ALA A 323 5.04 27.09 24.54
CA ALA A 323 4.11 27.96 25.25
C ALA A 323 2.67 27.88 24.72
N ASP A 324 2.46 27.29 23.55
CA ASP A 324 1.12 27.17 22.96
C ASP A 324 0.31 26.03 23.60
N ASN A 325 -0.62 26.40 24.48
CA ASN A 325 -1.41 25.41 25.22
C ASN A 325 -2.42 24.65 24.32
N GLU A 326 -2.94 25.27 23.24
CA GLU A 326 -3.85 24.61 22.30
C GLU A 326 -3.08 23.52 21.54
N LEU A 327 -1.90 23.88 21.03
CA LEU A 327 -1.02 22.98 20.28
C LEU A 327 -0.51 21.81 21.15
N GLN A 328 -0.10 22.09 22.39
CA GLN A 328 0.35 21.04 23.32
C GLN A 328 -0.80 20.10 23.71
N ALA A 329 -2.00 20.63 23.94
CA ALA A 329 -3.19 19.82 24.24
C ALA A 329 -3.62 18.96 23.03
N TRP A 330 -3.57 19.54 21.82
CA TRP A 330 -3.83 18.86 20.55
C TRP A 330 -2.97 17.61 20.37
N TRP A 331 -1.65 17.76 20.45
CA TRP A 331 -0.75 16.63 20.26
C TRP A 331 -0.83 15.61 21.40
N THR A 332 -1.03 16.08 22.64
CA THR A 332 -1.24 15.20 23.78
C THR A 332 -2.50 14.35 23.61
N GLU A 333 -3.63 14.93 23.15
CA GLU A 333 -4.87 14.18 22.93
C GLU A 333 -4.71 13.18 21.77
N ILE A 334 -4.04 13.54 20.68
CA ILE A 334 -3.72 12.60 19.59
C ILE A 334 -2.98 11.38 20.13
N ARG A 335 -1.89 11.57 20.88
CA ARG A 335 -1.05 10.47 21.36
C ARG A 335 -1.74 9.65 22.45
N THR A 336 -2.39 10.30 23.41
CA THR A 336 -2.83 9.63 24.65
C THR A 336 -4.29 9.17 24.64
N VAL A 337 -5.11 9.73 23.74
CA VAL A 337 -6.52 9.34 23.57
C VAL A 337 -6.73 8.77 22.17
N GLY A 338 -6.37 9.53 21.13
CA GLY A 338 -6.59 9.16 19.73
C GLY A 338 -5.90 7.85 19.32
N HIS A 339 -4.62 7.72 19.66
CA HIS A 339 -3.80 6.53 19.51
C HIS A 339 -3.39 5.97 20.89
N GLY A 340 -4.34 5.99 21.85
CA GLY A 340 -4.07 5.70 23.25
C GLY A 340 -3.48 4.32 23.54
N ASP A 341 -3.69 3.36 22.66
CA ASP A 341 -3.12 2.00 22.75
C ASP A 341 -1.60 1.99 22.54
N LYS A 342 -1.07 2.98 21.81
CA LYS A 342 0.37 3.16 21.52
C LYS A 342 0.97 4.40 22.18
N LYS A 343 0.30 5.00 23.18
CA LYS A 343 0.70 6.29 23.78
C LYS A 343 2.11 6.32 24.39
N ASP A 344 2.60 5.15 24.82
CA ASP A 344 3.87 4.98 25.54
C ASP A 344 5.02 4.58 24.62
N GLU A 345 4.77 4.47 23.31
CA GLU A 345 5.79 4.11 22.33
C GLU A 345 6.86 5.21 22.19
N PRO A 346 8.15 4.86 22.06
CA PRO A 346 9.25 5.82 22.12
C PRO A 346 9.43 6.64 20.84
N TRP A 347 8.80 6.24 19.73
CA TRP A 347 8.94 6.89 18.42
C TRP A 347 8.04 8.13 18.26
N TRP A 348 7.16 8.42 19.21
CA TRP A 348 6.33 9.63 19.15
C TRP A 348 7.19 10.90 19.25
N PRO A 349 7.05 11.86 18.31
CA PRO A 349 7.64 13.18 18.45
C PRO A 349 7.20 13.90 19.74
N GLU A 350 8.11 14.67 20.34
CA GLU A 350 7.84 15.35 21.62
C GLU A 350 7.04 16.65 21.47
N LEU A 351 7.02 17.25 20.27
CA LEU A 351 6.44 18.57 19.97
C LEU A 351 7.00 19.69 20.88
N LYS A 352 8.31 19.91 20.81
CA LYS A 352 9.00 20.98 21.56
C LYS A 352 9.63 22.04 20.67
N THR A 353 9.85 21.72 19.39
CA THR A 353 10.56 22.57 18.43
C THR A 353 9.74 22.80 17.17
N PRO A 354 10.05 23.85 16.38
CA PRO A 354 9.46 24.04 15.06
C PRO A 354 9.70 22.83 14.16
N GLU A 355 10.87 22.19 14.24
CA GLU A 355 11.20 20.98 13.48
C GLU A 355 10.29 19.80 13.83
N ASP A 356 9.98 19.59 15.11
CA ASP A 356 9.01 18.56 15.53
C ASP A 356 7.64 18.82 14.89
N LEU A 357 7.16 20.07 14.97
CA LEU A 357 5.87 20.48 14.43
C LEU A 357 5.82 20.32 12.91
N ILE A 358 6.88 20.74 12.20
CA ILE A 358 7.03 20.54 10.75
C ILE A 358 6.95 19.05 10.40
N GLY A 359 7.69 18.20 11.12
CA GLY A 359 7.68 16.75 10.91
C GLY A 359 6.28 16.15 11.09
N ILE A 360 5.62 16.45 12.21
CA ILE A 360 4.26 15.99 12.52
C ILE A 360 3.28 16.40 11.42
N LEU A 361 3.27 17.67 11.05
CA LEU A 361 2.31 18.21 10.07
C LEU A 361 2.58 17.68 8.66
N THR A 362 3.85 17.53 8.28
CA THR A 362 4.23 16.93 6.98
C THR A 362 3.71 15.50 6.89
N ILE A 363 3.85 14.70 7.95
CA ILE A 363 3.34 13.33 8.00
C ILE A 363 1.82 13.31 7.86
N ILE A 364 1.10 14.12 8.64
CA ILE A 364 -0.37 14.16 8.61
C ILE A 364 -0.87 14.54 7.21
N ILE A 365 -0.30 15.59 6.61
CA ILE A 365 -0.71 16.06 5.28
C ILE A 365 -0.35 15.03 4.21
N TRP A 366 0.84 14.41 4.28
CA TRP A 366 1.25 13.34 3.36
C TRP A 366 0.30 12.14 3.42
N VAL A 367 -0.07 11.69 4.61
CA VAL A 367 -0.98 10.55 4.79
C VAL A 367 -2.37 10.87 4.23
N ALA A 368 -2.90 12.05 4.55
CA ALA A 368 -4.22 12.48 4.11
C ALA A 368 -4.32 12.73 2.60
N SER A 369 -3.20 13.04 1.95
CA SER A 369 -3.14 13.38 0.51
C SER A 369 -2.38 12.32 -0.29
N GLY A 370 -1.06 12.46 -0.43
CA GLY A 370 -0.23 11.66 -1.34
C GLY A 370 -0.24 10.15 -1.06
N LEU A 371 -0.17 9.72 0.19
CA LEU A 371 -0.24 8.29 0.51
C LEU A 371 -1.61 7.71 0.17
N HIS A 372 -2.69 8.36 0.62
CA HIS A 372 -4.05 7.94 0.32
C HIS A 372 -4.29 7.86 -1.18
N ALA A 373 -3.92 8.89 -1.94
CA ALA A 373 -4.08 8.90 -3.39
C ALA A 373 -3.37 7.72 -4.06
N ALA A 374 -2.13 7.42 -3.64
CA ALA A 374 -1.33 6.33 -4.20
C ALA A 374 -1.89 4.93 -3.92
N VAL A 375 -2.72 4.76 -2.88
CA VAL A 375 -3.32 3.46 -2.53
C VAL A 375 -4.82 3.38 -2.80
N ASN A 376 -5.47 4.49 -3.17
CA ASN A 376 -6.92 4.54 -3.41
C ASN A 376 -7.28 4.61 -4.90
N PHE A 377 -6.78 5.61 -5.65
CA PHE A 377 -7.30 5.90 -6.99
C PHE A 377 -6.88 4.89 -8.08
N GLY A 378 -5.99 3.94 -7.73
CA GLY A 378 -5.64 2.82 -8.60
C GLY A 378 -6.50 1.57 -8.40
N GLN A 379 -7.45 1.58 -7.44
CA GLN A 379 -8.25 0.42 -7.10
C GLN A 379 -9.01 -0.15 -8.31
N PHE A 380 -9.68 0.69 -9.09
CA PHE A 380 -10.40 0.23 -10.27
C PHE A 380 -9.48 -0.09 -11.46
N ASP A 381 -8.45 0.72 -11.69
CA ASP A 381 -7.54 0.55 -12.84
C ASP A 381 -6.78 -0.78 -12.79
N PHE A 382 -6.35 -1.18 -11.60
CA PHE A 382 -5.66 -2.46 -11.37
C PHE A 382 -6.61 -3.58 -10.95
N GLY A 383 -7.66 -3.27 -10.18
CA GLY A 383 -8.51 -4.27 -9.53
C GLY A 383 -9.85 -4.55 -10.21
N GLY A 384 -10.30 -3.66 -11.10
CA GLY A 384 -11.55 -3.86 -11.84
C GLY A 384 -11.52 -5.08 -12.76
N TYR A 385 -10.32 -5.60 -13.08
CA TYR A 385 -10.13 -6.95 -13.61
C TYR A 385 -9.71 -7.90 -12.49
N PHE A 386 -10.68 -8.57 -11.84
CA PHE A 386 -10.42 -9.38 -10.65
C PHE A 386 -9.32 -10.46 -10.80
N PRO A 387 -9.00 -11.05 -11.97
CA PRO A 387 -7.85 -11.96 -12.06
C PRO A 387 -6.50 -11.28 -11.82
N ASN A 388 -6.40 -9.96 -12.06
CA ASN A 388 -5.20 -9.18 -11.76
C ASN A 388 -5.07 -8.87 -10.26
N ARG A 389 -6.19 -8.61 -9.57
CA ARG A 389 -6.24 -8.34 -8.12
C ARG A 389 -7.43 -9.07 -7.48
N PRO A 390 -7.37 -10.40 -7.32
CA PRO A 390 -8.44 -11.12 -6.66
C PRO A 390 -8.55 -10.67 -5.20
N THR A 391 -9.76 -10.45 -4.70
CA THR A 391 -10.00 -10.12 -3.28
C THR A 391 -9.99 -11.35 -2.37
N SER A 392 -10.28 -12.52 -2.96
CA SER A 392 -10.35 -13.80 -2.26
C SER A 392 -9.73 -14.93 -3.08
N ALA A 393 -9.09 -15.87 -2.38
CA ALA A 393 -8.83 -17.20 -2.90
C ALA A 393 -9.76 -18.21 -2.21
N ARG A 394 -10.52 -18.99 -2.97
CA ARG A 394 -11.60 -19.85 -2.44
C ARG A 394 -11.23 -21.31 -2.24
N THR A 395 -10.15 -21.77 -2.85
CA THR A 395 -9.73 -23.18 -2.83
C THR A 395 -8.27 -23.31 -2.43
N ARG A 396 -7.92 -24.34 -1.68
CA ARG A 396 -6.50 -24.68 -1.40
C ARG A 396 -5.74 -25.02 -2.68
N MET A 397 -4.41 -24.93 -2.61
CA MET A 397 -3.52 -25.47 -3.64
C MET A 397 -3.84 -26.96 -3.89
N PRO A 398 -3.88 -27.42 -5.16
CA PRO A 398 -4.18 -28.81 -5.51
C PRO A 398 -3.10 -29.80 -5.05
N THR A 399 -2.00 -29.31 -4.51
CA THR A 399 -0.87 -30.05 -3.96
C THR A 399 -0.90 -30.16 -2.43
N GLU A 400 -1.82 -29.47 -1.75
CA GLU A 400 -1.97 -29.55 -0.29
C GLU A 400 -2.79 -30.77 0.10
N ASP A 401 -2.15 -31.87 0.55
CA ASP A 401 -2.83 -33.10 0.97
C ASP A 401 -3.86 -33.68 -0.05
N PRO A 402 -3.55 -33.78 -1.37
CA PRO A 402 -4.55 -34.20 -2.35
C PRO A 402 -4.80 -35.70 -2.33
N ASN A 403 -6.06 -36.07 -2.52
CA ASN A 403 -6.43 -37.45 -2.85
C ASN A 403 -6.21 -37.73 -4.36
N ASP A 404 -6.33 -38.99 -4.79
CA ASP A 404 -6.03 -39.37 -6.18
C ASP A 404 -7.05 -38.83 -7.19
N GLU A 405 -8.31 -38.65 -6.79
CA GLU A 405 -9.34 -38.04 -7.62
C GLU A 405 -9.03 -36.56 -7.90
N GLU A 406 -8.63 -35.81 -6.87
CA GLU A 406 -8.25 -34.40 -7.00
C GLU A 406 -7.00 -34.22 -7.87
N LYS A 407 -5.99 -35.10 -7.71
CA LYS A 407 -4.80 -35.09 -8.58
C LYS A 407 -5.18 -35.31 -10.03
N ASN A 408 -6.01 -36.31 -10.31
CA ASN A 408 -6.45 -36.61 -11.67
C ASN A 408 -7.28 -35.45 -12.25
N ARG A 409 -8.22 -34.90 -11.48
CA ARG A 409 -9.01 -33.74 -11.89
C ARG A 409 -8.13 -32.54 -12.22
N PHE A 410 -7.10 -32.26 -11.42
CA PHE A 410 -6.18 -31.16 -11.67
C PHE A 410 -5.35 -31.36 -12.93
N LEU A 411 -4.91 -32.59 -13.22
CA LEU A 411 -4.17 -32.89 -14.43
C LEU A 411 -5.04 -32.83 -15.69
N GLU A 412 -6.31 -33.21 -15.59
CA GLU A 412 -7.27 -33.17 -16.70
C GLU A 412 -7.80 -31.76 -16.98
N LYS A 413 -8.02 -30.96 -15.93
CA LYS A 413 -8.72 -29.66 -16.00
C LYS A 413 -8.14 -28.60 -15.05
N PRO A 414 -6.87 -28.21 -15.22
CA PRO A 414 -6.22 -27.26 -14.32
C PRO A 414 -6.85 -25.84 -14.37
N GLU A 415 -7.48 -25.46 -15.48
CA GLU A 415 -8.20 -24.20 -15.64
C GLU A 415 -9.42 -24.10 -14.73
N GLU A 416 -10.12 -25.22 -14.47
CA GLU A 416 -11.25 -25.24 -13.53
C GLU A 416 -10.77 -24.93 -12.12
N PHE A 417 -9.61 -25.45 -11.68
CA PHE A 417 -9.03 -25.12 -10.38
C PHE A 417 -8.68 -23.64 -10.25
N LEU A 418 -8.16 -23.01 -11.31
CA LEU A 418 -7.86 -21.57 -11.29
C LEU A 418 -9.13 -20.73 -11.17
N LEU A 419 -10.18 -21.07 -11.94
CA LEU A 419 -11.46 -20.38 -11.88
C LEU A 419 -12.19 -20.60 -10.54
N GLU A 420 -12.09 -21.81 -9.97
CA GLU A 420 -12.61 -22.13 -8.64
C GLU A 420 -11.85 -21.35 -7.55
N CYS A 421 -10.54 -21.13 -7.71
CA CYS A 421 -9.73 -20.37 -6.78
C CYS A 421 -10.11 -18.89 -6.73
N PHE A 422 -10.38 -18.25 -7.87
CA PHE A 422 -10.79 -16.85 -7.92
C PHE A 422 -12.12 -16.57 -7.18
N PRO A 423 -12.41 -15.30 -6.82
CA PRO A 423 -13.69 -14.94 -6.22
C PRO A 423 -14.89 -15.44 -7.03
N SER A 424 -16.00 -15.72 -6.35
CA SER A 424 -17.25 -16.04 -7.05
C SER A 424 -17.71 -14.84 -7.89
N GLN A 425 -18.57 -15.08 -8.88
CA GLN A 425 -19.10 -14.00 -9.72
C GLN A 425 -19.79 -12.90 -8.90
N LEU A 426 -20.51 -13.28 -7.84
CA LEU A 426 -21.15 -12.32 -6.94
C LEU A 426 -20.11 -11.48 -6.19
N GLN A 427 -19.10 -12.11 -5.59
CA GLN A 427 -18.03 -11.40 -4.88
C GLN A 427 -17.28 -10.45 -5.82
N ALA A 428 -16.90 -10.93 -7.01
CA ALA A 428 -16.19 -10.13 -8.00
C ALA A 428 -17.01 -8.92 -8.46
N VAL A 429 -18.27 -9.11 -8.86
CA VAL A 429 -19.13 -8.02 -9.34
C VAL A 429 -19.41 -7.01 -8.23
N SER A 430 -19.73 -7.48 -7.01
CA SER A 430 -20.00 -6.61 -5.88
C SER A 430 -18.79 -5.74 -5.55
N PHE A 431 -17.58 -6.30 -5.49
CA PHE A 431 -16.42 -5.50 -5.13
C PHE A 431 -15.88 -4.63 -6.26
N THR A 432 -15.94 -5.07 -7.53
CA THR A 432 -15.58 -4.22 -8.66
C THR A 432 -16.46 -2.96 -8.75
N ALA A 433 -17.75 -3.06 -8.40
CA ALA A 433 -18.62 -1.89 -8.32
C ALA A 433 -18.21 -0.91 -7.20
N VAL A 434 -17.72 -1.44 -6.07
CA VAL A 434 -17.19 -0.63 -4.97
C VAL A 434 -15.90 0.05 -5.40
N GLN A 435 -14.97 -0.66 -6.03
CA GLN A 435 -13.72 -0.09 -6.53
C GLN A 435 -13.96 1.06 -7.53
N ASP A 436 -14.97 0.95 -8.41
CA ASP A 436 -15.35 2.03 -9.32
C ASP A 436 -15.78 3.29 -8.57
N ILE A 437 -16.55 3.13 -7.48
CA ILE A 437 -16.98 4.24 -6.62
C ILE A 437 -15.78 4.83 -5.87
N LEU A 438 -14.96 3.98 -5.26
CA LEU A 438 -13.82 4.42 -4.44
C LEU A 438 -12.71 5.08 -5.26
N SER A 439 -12.59 4.72 -6.54
CA SER A 439 -11.61 5.33 -7.47
C SER A 439 -12.12 6.60 -8.15
N ASN A 440 -13.31 7.09 -7.80
CA ASN A 440 -13.97 8.19 -8.49
C ASN A 440 -13.70 9.53 -7.80
N HIS A 441 -13.15 10.50 -8.54
CA HIS A 441 -13.07 11.88 -8.08
C HIS A 441 -14.41 12.58 -8.23
N SER A 442 -14.94 13.10 -7.12
CA SER A 442 -16.17 13.88 -7.13
C SER A 442 -16.01 15.18 -7.93
N PRO A 443 -17.08 15.69 -8.59
CA PRO A 443 -17.05 17.01 -9.24
C PRO A 443 -16.75 18.19 -8.32
N ASP A 444 -16.90 18.03 -7.01
CA ASP A 444 -16.57 19.02 -5.98
C ASP A 444 -15.25 18.70 -5.26
N GLU A 445 -14.39 17.83 -5.80
CA GLU A 445 -13.10 17.53 -5.18
C GLU A 445 -12.17 18.75 -5.12
N GLU A 446 -11.35 18.83 -4.06
CA GLU A 446 -10.34 19.86 -3.88
C GLU A 446 -8.94 19.23 -3.88
N TYR A 447 -8.16 19.51 -4.92
CA TYR A 447 -6.82 18.95 -5.07
C TYR A 447 -5.75 19.73 -4.30
N ILE A 448 -4.69 19.03 -3.96
CA ILE A 448 -3.56 19.58 -3.22
C ILE A 448 -2.96 20.79 -3.95
N GLY A 449 -2.84 21.91 -3.25
CA GLY A 449 -2.23 23.13 -3.78
C GLY A 449 -2.96 23.77 -4.97
N GLU A 450 -4.20 23.38 -5.26
CA GLU A 450 -4.98 23.96 -6.36
C GLU A 450 -5.64 25.29 -5.96
N GLN A 451 -6.36 25.29 -4.83
CA GLN A 451 -7.13 26.44 -4.36
C GLN A 451 -6.55 26.99 -3.06
N ILE A 452 -6.27 28.29 -3.04
CA ILE A 452 -5.85 28.99 -1.82
C ILE A 452 -7.05 29.21 -0.91
N GLN A 453 -6.85 29.00 0.39
CA GLN A 453 -7.88 29.29 1.39
C GLN A 453 -7.96 30.80 1.66
N PRO A 454 -9.16 31.37 1.90
CA PRO A 454 -9.31 32.83 2.09
C PRO A 454 -8.44 33.39 3.22
N TYR A 455 -8.29 32.65 4.32
CA TYR A 455 -7.47 33.06 5.47
C TYR A 455 -5.97 32.96 5.23
N TRP A 456 -5.52 32.25 4.19
CA TRP A 456 -4.13 32.29 3.73
C TRP A 456 -3.90 33.48 2.80
N GLU A 457 -4.87 33.80 1.95
CA GLU A 457 -4.80 34.92 0.99
C GLU A 457 -4.63 36.29 1.68
N GLU A 458 -5.21 36.44 2.88
CA GLU A 458 -5.11 37.66 3.71
C GLU A 458 -3.67 37.97 4.17
N ASP A 459 -2.80 36.96 4.28
CA ASP A 459 -1.41 37.11 4.72
C ASP A 459 -0.44 36.96 3.55
N LYS A 460 0.19 38.07 3.14
CA LYS A 460 1.07 38.10 1.96
C LYS A 460 2.24 37.13 2.02
N VAL A 461 2.77 36.83 3.22
CA VAL A 461 3.88 35.89 3.36
C VAL A 461 3.40 34.47 3.09
N ILE A 462 2.24 34.12 3.67
CA ILE A 462 1.60 32.82 3.46
C ILE A 462 1.11 32.67 2.02
N THR A 463 0.49 33.69 1.42
CA THR A 463 0.11 33.69 -0.01
C THR A 463 1.31 33.39 -0.89
N GLY A 464 2.44 34.07 -0.68
CA GLY A 464 3.65 33.83 -1.46
C GLY A 464 4.23 32.42 -1.27
N ALA A 465 4.10 31.83 -0.07
CA ALA A 465 4.48 30.45 0.18
C ALA A 465 3.53 29.44 -0.50
N PHE A 466 2.21 29.69 -0.47
CA PHE A 466 1.23 28.86 -1.16
C PHE A 466 1.39 28.92 -2.69
N GLU A 467 1.69 30.08 -3.26
CA GLU A 467 1.97 30.22 -4.69
C GLU A 467 3.19 29.41 -5.12
N ARG A 468 4.24 29.35 -4.29
CA ARG A 468 5.40 28.47 -4.53
C ARG A 468 5.01 27.00 -4.46
N PHE A 469 4.22 26.61 -3.45
CA PHE A 469 3.70 25.25 -3.30
C PHE A 469 2.87 24.81 -4.52
N SER A 470 1.87 25.60 -4.91
CA SER A 470 1.03 25.37 -6.08
C SER A 470 1.85 25.32 -7.38
N GLY A 471 2.78 26.26 -7.54
CA GLY A 471 3.69 26.30 -8.69
C GLY A 471 4.59 25.07 -8.79
N ARG A 472 5.08 24.57 -7.65
CA ARG A 472 5.91 23.37 -7.59
C ARG A 472 5.13 22.10 -7.93
N LEU A 473 3.89 21.96 -7.47
CA LEU A 473 3.02 20.83 -7.85
C LEU A 473 2.77 20.77 -9.36
N LYS A 474 2.53 21.91 -10.01
CA LYS A 474 2.41 21.99 -11.48
C LYS A 474 3.70 21.55 -12.21
N GLN A 475 4.87 21.87 -11.63
CA GLN A 475 6.14 21.38 -12.18
C GLN A 475 6.30 19.87 -12.01
N ILE A 476 5.89 19.33 -10.86
CA ILE A 476 5.94 17.89 -10.58
C ILE A 476 5.11 17.10 -11.58
N GLU A 477 3.93 17.60 -11.96
CA GLU A 477 3.10 16.99 -12.99
C GLU A 477 3.88 16.79 -14.31
N GLY A 478 4.56 17.83 -14.78
CA GLY A 478 5.40 17.76 -15.98
C GLY A 478 6.62 16.84 -15.84
N ILE A 479 7.17 16.69 -14.62
CA ILE A 479 8.25 15.72 -14.33
C ILE A 479 7.71 14.29 -14.46
N ILE A 480 6.52 14.01 -13.93
CA ILE A 480 5.87 12.70 -14.00
C ILE A 480 5.55 12.35 -15.46
N ASP A 481 5.01 13.29 -16.22
CA ASP A 481 4.74 13.10 -17.66
C ASP A 481 6.02 12.76 -18.43
N ALA A 482 7.12 13.47 -18.16
CA ALA A 482 8.41 13.19 -18.77
C ALA A 482 8.96 11.80 -18.40
N ARG A 483 8.78 11.36 -17.15
CA ARG A 483 9.17 10.01 -16.68
C ARG A 483 8.33 8.93 -17.37
N ASN A 484 7.04 9.16 -17.57
CA ASN A 484 6.12 8.19 -18.18
C ASN A 484 6.37 7.95 -19.69
N VAL A 485 7.21 8.76 -20.34
CA VAL A 485 7.62 8.56 -21.74
C VAL A 485 9.11 8.23 -21.90
N ASP A 486 9.89 8.21 -20.82
CA ASP A 486 11.31 7.84 -20.88
C ASP A 486 11.47 6.31 -20.97
N SER A 487 11.82 5.83 -22.17
CA SER A 487 12.09 4.41 -22.47
C SER A 487 13.11 3.71 -21.55
N LYS A 488 13.89 4.46 -20.76
CA LYS A 488 14.80 3.89 -19.76
C LYS A 488 14.09 3.47 -18.47
N LEU A 489 12.90 4.00 -18.19
CA LEU A 489 12.10 3.73 -16.99
C LEU A 489 11.05 2.65 -17.26
N MET A 490 11.52 1.40 -17.41
CA MET A 490 10.69 0.27 -17.84
C MET A 490 9.54 -0.09 -16.88
N ASN A 491 9.57 0.34 -15.62
CA ASN A 491 8.44 0.16 -14.70
C ASN A 491 7.29 1.15 -14.97
N ARG A 492 7.49 2.12 -15.88
CA ARG A 492 6.52 3.17 -16.25
C ARG A 492 6.10 3.12 -17.71
N VAL A 493 6.96 2.61 -18.59
CA VAL A 493 6.73 2.63 -20.04
C VAL A 493 7.05 1.28 -20.68
N GLY A 494 6.27 0.90 -21.69
CA GLY A 494 6.43 -0.34 -22.44
C GLY A 494 5.15 -0.79 -23.10
N ALA A 495 5.23 -1.85 -23.91
CA ALA A 495 4.05 -2.39 -24.59
C ALA A 495 3.04 -2.94 -23.58
N GLY A 496 1.87 -2.29 -23.49
CA GLY A 496 0.82 -2.65 -22.53
C GLY A 496 1.15 -2.30 -21.07
N VAL A 497 2.19 -1.51 -20.81
CA VAL A 497 2.50 -1.00 -19.47
C VAL A 497 1.64 0.23 -19.22
N VAL A 498 0.93 0.23 -18.10
CA VAL A 498 0.14 1.37 -17.64
C VAL A 498 1.10 2.43 -17.08
N PRO A 499 1.08 3.68 -17.59
CA PRO A 499 1.84 4.78 -17.01
C PRO A 499 1.52 4.96 -15.53
N TYR A 500 2.50 5.30 -14.71
CA TYR A 500 2.25 5.55 -13.29
C TYR A 500 1.87 7.01 -13.10
N GLU A 501 0.59 7.26 -12.81
CA GLU A 501 0.00 8.60 -12.73
C GLU A 501 -0.70 8.89 -11.39
N LEU A 502 -0.75 7.90 -10.47
CA LEU A 502 -1.43 8.00 -9.17
C LEU A 502 -0.92 9.13 -8.26
N LEU A 503 0.25 9.71 -8.57
CA LEU A 503 0.84 10.84 -7.85
C LEU A 503 0.96 12.11 -8.71
N LYS A 504 0.25 12.18 -9.84
CA LYS A 504 0.02 13.48 -10.51
C LYS A 504 -0.91 14.32 -9.63
N PRO A 505 -0.57 15.58 -9.31
CA PRO A 505 -1.32 16.34 -8.30
C PRO A 505 -2.78 16.64 -8.65
N PHE A 506 -3.09 16.85 -9.94
CA PHE A 506 -4.39 17.36 -10.38
C PHE A 506 -5.12 16.34 -11.25
N SER A 507 -6.45 16.45 -11.29
CA SER A 507 -7.30 15.54 -12.04
C SER A 507 -8.66 16.16 -12.36
N GLU A 508 -9.34 15.57 -13.32
CA GLU A 508 -10.75 15.87 -13.62
C GLU A 508 -11.66 14.91 -12.84
N PRO A 509 -12.96 15.22 -12.69
CA PRO A 509 -13.90 14.32 -12.04
C PRO A 509 -14.02 12.95 -12.77
N GLY A 510 -14.26 11.90 -12.00
CA GLY A 510 -14.40 10.52 -12.50
C GLY A 510 -13.26 9.59 -12.09
N VAL A 511 -13.25 8.40 -12.68
CA VAL A 511 -12.17 7.40 -12.49
C VAL A 511 -11.07 7.69 -13.51
N THR A 512 -9.96 8.27 -13.03
CA THR A 512 -8.91 8.82 -13.89
C THR A 512 -7.52 8.24 -13.65
N GLY A 513 -7.32 7.52 -12.53
CA GLY A 513 -6.01 6.94 -12.17
C GLY A 513 -4.96 7.99 -11.77
N MET A 514 -5.38 9.22 -11.47
CA MET A 514 -4.51 10.35 -11.15
C MET A 514 -5.25 11.40 -10.32
N GLY A 515 -4.52 12.30 -9.66
CA GLY A 515 -5.08 13.35 -8.81
C GLY A 515 -4.81 13.08 -7.34
N ILE A 516 -4.32 14.09 -6.63
CA ILE A 516 -4.06 14.03 -5.19
C ILE A 516 -5.02 15.00 -4.49
N PRO A 517 -6.14 14.52 -3.94
CA PRO A 517 -7.00 15.32 -3.07
C PRO A 517 -6.25 15.86 -1.85
N ASN A 518 -6.76 16.92 -1.25
CA ASN A 518 -6.22 17.41 0.02
C ASN A 518 -6.39 16.39 1.16
N SER A 519 -7.42 15.54 1.11
CA SER A 519 -7.88 14.71 2.22
C SER A 519 -8.28 13.29 1.79
N ILE A 520 -8.58 12.44 2.77
CA ILE A 520 -9.22 11.14 2.55
C ILE A 520 -10.70 11.40 2.34
N SER A 521 -11.10 11.70 1.09
CA SER A 521 -12.42 12.21 0.72
C SER A 521 -13.38 11.16 0.17
N ILE A 522 -12.91 9.93 -0.06
CA ILE A 522 -13.68 8.79 -0.56
C ILE A 522 -13.24 7.51 0.13
#